data_AF-A0A1N6Y0T3-F1
#
_entry.id   AF-A0A1N6Y0T3-F1
#
_cell.length_a   1.000
_cell.length_b   1.000
_cell.length_c   1.000
_cell.angle_alpha   90.00
_cell.angle_beta   90.00
_cell.angle_gamma   90.00
#
_symmetry.space_group_name_H-M   'P 1'
#
loop_
_entity.id
_entity.type
_entity.pdbx_description
1 polymer ?
#
loop_
_entity_poly.entity_id
_entity_poly.type
_entity_poly.pdbx_seq_one_letter_code
_entity_poly.pdbx_strand_id
1 'polypeptide(L)'
;MKKILLLLAAAVILAGCGEGTSSVPEKPEKKEQTAEQEKNFFVTLEQTTDDPALRNAAYEEALKSETLTGGYLGEITPELEEDFGVQSIEFYTVTEAIQSIYGDFHDDGILYLKNSADGAEEPGVWVGIKNPDERADELARRLQVYVDEGKIVAKYIHLFVSEYSDQDNQDLMYEVSKAIKPMRDAMPEPDRVANSISVDTITRTIEIGHDFLTEEQMKKLKNQFNEYEIAFVQEGRMLPLPGEPDVEYPDEPVTNERTNEGSWVMDVSADSMLIVSAVSKDFSENGGDSEYYGATYFSFPNAEEKLKIGQRVIVEASGPIMESYPGQGSAKFVTVLPAYQPDGAELTEEEVVRKALEKRGDTGHIEGIRHILFDKETGEWTVTFVDSMEAEPTAVEIRVSDQEEKKQ
;
A
#
# COMPACT_ATOMS: atom_id res chain seq x y z
N MET A 1 21.87 27.22 14.26
CA MET A 1 21.00 26.97 15.42
C MET A 1 19.71 26.38 14.89
N LYS A 2 19.42 25.15 15.34
CA LYS A 2 18.26 24.26 15.15
C LYS A 2 17.40 24.44 13.89
N LYS A 3 17.66 23.58 12.90
CA LYS A 3 16.70 23.20 11.85
C LYS A 3 15.60 22.36 12.54
N ILE A 4 14.36 22.80 12.43
CA ILE A 4 13.18 22.05 12.89
C ILE A 4 12.84 21.06 11.77
N LEU A 5 12.81 19.78 12.13
CA LEU A 5 12.45 18.68 11.25
C LEU A 5 10.91 18.72 11.12
N LEU A 6 10.39 18.93 9.91
CA LEU A 6 8.99 18.64 9.61
C LEU A 6 8.82 17.12 9.72
N LEU A 7 8.06 16.66 10.70
CA LEU A 7 7.45 15.34 10.69
C LEU A 7 6.02 15.53 10.17
N LEU A 8 5.84 15.42 8.85
CA LEU A 8 4.53 15.07 8.31
C LEU A 8 4.21 13.68 8.85
N ALA A 9 3.19 13.56 9.68
CA ALA A 9 2.52 12.28 9.90
C ALA A 9 1.79 11.93 8.59
N ALA A 10 2.53 11.41 7.63
CA ALA A 10 1.95 10.75 6.48
C ALA A 10 1.27 9.48 7.00
N ALA A 11 -0.05 9.52 7.14
CA ALA A 11 -0.84 8.30 7.05
C ALA A 11 -0.69 7.80 5.62
N VAL A 12 0.40 7.09 5.36
CA VAL A 12 0.64 6.42 4.09
C VAL A 12 -0.34 5.26 4.04
N ILE A 13 -1.48 5.47 3.41
CA ILE A 13 -2.18 4.37 2.75
C ILE A 13 -1.23 3.95 1.64
N LEU A 14 -0.45 2.89 1.89
CA LEU A 14 0.32 2.19 0.87
C LEU A 14 -0.70 1.57 -0.11
N ALA A 15 -1.17 2.38 -1.06
CA ALA A 15 -1.60 1.85 -2.34
C ALA A 15 -0.34 1.36 -3.03
N GLY A 16 0.01 0.09 -2.78
CA GLY A 16 0.99 -0.60 -3.59
C GLY A 16 0.48 -0.54 -5.04
N CYS A 17 1.14 0.27 -5.88
CA CYS A 17 0.94 0.29 -7.32
C CYS A 17 1.52 -0.99 -7.96
N GLY A 18 0.94 -2.13 -7.60
CA GLY A 18 1.07 -3.41 -8.28
C GLY A 18 -0.17 -3.65 -9.14
N GLU A 19 -0.18 -3.16 -10.37
CA GLU A 19 -1.10 -3.66 -11.39
C GLU A 19 -0.62 -5.04 -11.87
N GLY A 20 -0.87 -6.05 -11.05
CA GLY A 20 -1.30 -7.34 -11.58
C GLY A 20 -2.80 -7.22 -11.84
N THR A 21 -3.30 -7.93 -12.84
CA THR A 21 -4.71 -8.13 -13.18
C THR A 21 -5.47 -8.82 -12.04
N SER A 22 -5.55 -8.17 -10.88
CA SER A 22 -6.55 -8.45 -9.86
C SER A 22 -7.68 -7.48 -10.14
N SER A 23 -8.90 -7.98 -10.29
CA SER A 23 -10.10 -7.16 -10.33
C SER A 23 -10.09 -6.24 -9.11
N VAL A 24 -9.68 -4.98 -9.30
CA VAL A 24 -9.81 -3.94 -8.28
C VAL A 24 -11.28 -3.96 -7.91
N PRO A 25 -11.65 -4.33 -6.67
CA PRO A 25 -13.01 -4.17 -6.22
C PRO A 25 -13.39 -2.71 -6.49
N GLU A 26 -14.57 -2.46 -7.07
CA GLU A 26 -15.16 -1.12 -7.14
C GLU A 26 -14.80 -0.36 -5.86
N LYS A 27 -14.17 0.82 -6.00
CA LYS A 27 -13.82 1.68 -4.85
C LYS A 27 -15.05 1.67 -3.94
N PRO A 28 -14.97 1.09 -2.73
CA PRO A 28 -16.14 1.04 -1.88
C PRO A 28 -16.58 2.48 -1.68
N GLU A 29 -17.86 2.77 -1.94
CA GLU A 29 -18.45 4.05 -1.56
C GLU A 29 -18.13 4.23 -0.08
N LYS A 30 -17.21 5.17 0.22
CA LYS A 30 -16.87 5.52 1.59
C LYS A 30 -18.16 6.06 2.20
N LYS A 31 -18.77 5.26 3.06
CA LYS A 31 -19.92 5.69 3.85
C LYS A 31 -19.39 6.45 5.05
N GLU A 32 -20.08 7.54 5.38
CA GLU A 32 -19.78 8.31 6.57
C GLU A 32 -19.77 7.41 7.81
N GLN A 33 -18.65 7.46 8.54
CA GLN A 33 -18.52 6.84 9.85
C GLN A 33 -19.01 7.82 10.91
N THR A 34 -19.91 7.37 11.78
CA THR A 34 -20.44 8.17 12.88
C THR A 34 -20.39 7.37 14.17
N ALA A 35 -20.09 8.05 15.27
CA ALA A 35 -20.07 7.44 16.61
C ALA A 35 -20.99 8.20 17.57
N GLU A 36 -21.61 7.50 18.52
CA GLU A 36 -22.54 8.15 19.46
C GLU A 36 -21.87 9.24 20.30
N GLN A 37 -20.59 9.08 20.63
CA GLN A 37 -19.79 10.06 21.37
C GLN A 37 -19.66 11.42 20.66
N GLU A 38 -19.77 11.46 19.33
CA GLU A 38 -19.67 12.70 18.53
C GLU A 38 -20.81 13.68 18.86
N LYS A 39 -21.87 13.22 19.53
CA LYS A 39 -22.99 14.06 19.99
C LYS A 39 -22.70 14.74 21.34
N ASN A 40 -21.64 14.34 22.04
CA ASN A 40 -21.30 14.82 23.37
C ASN A 40 -20.36 16.03 23.33
N PHE A 41 -20.76 17.09 22.63
CA PHE A 41 -20.01 18.34 22.60
C PHE A 41 -19.88 18.94 24.02
N PHE A 42 -18.66 19.22 24.47
CA PHE A 42 -18.44 19.94 25.73
C PHE A 42 -18.39 21.45 25.52
N VAL A 43 -18.12 21.89 24.29
CA VAL A 43 -18.11 23.29 23.87
C VAL A 43 -18.36 23.40 22.38
N THR A 44 -19.05 24.45 21.95
CA THR A 44 -19.22 24.81 20.54
C THR A 44 -18.61 26.19 20.32
N LEU A 45 -17.72 26.32 19.34
CA LEU A 45 -17.14 27.61 18.99
C LEU A 45 -18.17 28.47 18.24
N GLU A 46 -18.17 29.77 18.50
CA GLU A 46 -19.08 30.71 17.83
C GLU A 46 -18.33 31.48 16.74
N GLN A 47 -18.90 31.56 15.53
CA GLN A 47 -18.36 32.45 14.49
C GLN A 47 -18.72 33.90 14.84
N THR A 48 -17.76 34.64 15.40
CA THR A 48 -17.96 36.01 15.92
C THR A 48 -17.45 37.11 14.98
N THR A 49 -16.62 36.75 13.99
CA THR A 49 -16.11 37.68 12.97
C THR A 49 -16.66 37.34 11.59
N ASP A 50 -17.04 38.39 10.86
CA ASP A 50 -17.44 38.33 9.46
C ASP A 50 -16.27 38.66 8.51
N ASP A 51 -15.05 38.85 9.03
CA ASP A 51 -13.85 39.14 8.24
C ASP A 51 -12.99 37.87 8.07
N PRO A 52 -13.15 37.12 6.95
CA PRO A 52 -12.36 35.92 6.68
C PRO A 52 -11.02 36.23 6.01
N ALA A 53 -10.54 37.49 5.99
CA ALA A 53 -9.37 37.87 5.18
C ALA A 53 -8.12 37.04 5.48
N LEU A 54 -7.86 36.72 6.76
CA LEU A 54 -6.70 35.90 7.13
C LEU A 54 -6.84 34.45 6.66
N ARG A 55 -7.99 33.81 6.92
CA ARG A 55 -8.27 32.45 6.44
C ARG A 55 -8.25 32.37 4.92
N ASN A 56 -8.84 33.34 4.22
CA ASN A 56 -8.86 33.38 2.75
C ASN A 56 -7.46 33.51 2.15
N ALA A 57 -6.61 34.37 2.73
CA ALA A 57 -5.23 34.49 2.28
C ALA A 57 -4.44 33.20 2.48
N ALA A 58 -4.65 32.50 3.62
CA ALA A 58 -4.03 31.20 3.87
C ALA A 58 -4.57 30.10 2.91
N TYR A 59 -5.87 30.15 2.60
CA TYR A 59 -6.52 29.24 1.65
C TYR A 59 -5.98 29.41 0.24
N GLU A 60 -5.89 30.65 -0.25
CA GLU A 60 -5.27 30.96 -1.55
C GLU A 60 -3.82 30.48 -1.64
N GLU A 61 -3.07 30.51 -0.53
CA GLU A 61 -1.72 29.97 -0.49
C GLU A 61 -1.70 28.43 -0.49
N ALA A 62 -2.58 27.79 0.28
CA ALA A 62 -2.71 26.33 0.32
C ALA A 62 -3.01 25.75 -1.07
N LEU A 63 -3.87 26.41 -1.85
CA LEU A 63 -4.22 25.97 -3.21
C LEU A 63 -3.05 26.03 -4.21
N LYS A 64 -1.93 26.69 -3.88
CA LYS A 64 -0.71 26.70 -4.71
C LYS A 64 0.24 25.55 -4.37
N SER A 65 -0.10 24.73 -3.37
CA SER A 65 0.73 23.61 -2.95
C SER A 65 0.92 22.62 -4.09
N GLU A 66 2.17 22.18 -4.29
CA GLU A 66 2.50 21.14 -5.26
C GLU A 66 1.76 19.83 -4.96
N THR A 67 1.44 19.57 -3.68
CA THR A 67 0.64 18.40 -3.28
C THR A 67 -0.73 18.40 -3.96
N LEU A 68 -1.38 19.55 -4.07
CA LEU A 68 -2.68 19.67 -4.73
C LEU A 68 -2.53 19.79 -6.25
N THR A 69 -1.61 20.65 -6.72
CA THR A 69 -1.50 20.97 -8.16
C THR A 69 -0.68 19.97 -8.97
N GLY A 70 0.12 19.13 -8.32
CA GLY A 70 1.03 18.17 -8.96
C GLY A 70 0.38 16.86 -9.40
N GLY A 71 -0.94 16.75 -9.33
CA GLY A 71 -1.69 15.55 -9.75
C GLY A 71 -1.67 14.39 -8.75
N TYR A 72 -0.99 14.53 -7.60
CA TYR A 72 -0.88 13.49 -6.58
C TYR A 72 -2.22 13.07 -5.97
N LEU A 73 -3.20 13.98 -5.92
CA LEU A 73 -4.52 13.75 -5.33
C LEU A 73 -5.60 13.39 -6.38
N GLY A 74 -5.20 13.20 -7.64
CA GLY A 74 -6.13 12.92 -8.75
C GLY A 74 -6.83 14.17 -9.28
N GLU A 75 -8.09 14.01 -9.67
CA GLU A 75 -8.91 15.13 -10.18
C GLU A 75 -9.23 16.11 -9.05
N ILE A 76 -8.92 17.39 -9.27
CA ILE A 76 -9.17 18.47 -8.31
C ILE A 76 -10.64 18.90 -8.41
N THR A 77 -11.46 18.48 -7.45
CA THR A 77 -12.86 18.93 -7.32
C THR A 77 -12.99 20.07 -6.30
N PRO A 78 -14.06 20.88 -6.34
CA PRO A 78 -14.29 21.92 -5.34
C PRO A 78 -14.34 21.40 -3.90
N GLU A 79 -14.87 20.18 -3.71
CA GLU A 79 -14.92 19.52 -2.40
C GLU A 79 -13.49 19.18 -1.91
N LEU A 80 -12.64 18.66 -2.81
CA LEU A 80 -11.24 18.37 -2.49
C LEU A 80 -10.44 19.65 -2.18
N GLU A 81 -10.66 20.74 -2.91
CA GLU A 81 -10.02 22.03 -2.62
C GLU A 81 -10.41 22.54 -1.22
N GLU A 82 -11.69 22.47 -0.86
CA GLU A 82 -12.16 22.91 0.45
C GLU A 82 -11.61 22.02 1.56
N ASP A 83 -11.65 20.70 1.39
CA ASP A 83 -11.08 19.74 2.35
C ASP A 83 -9.57 19.97 2.53
N PHE A 84 -8.83 20.21 1.43
CA PHE A 84 -7.41 20.52 1.49
C PHE A 84 -7.13 21.83 2.23
N GLY A 85 -7.99 22.84 2.04
CA GLY A 85 -7.94 24.09 2.81
C GLY A 85 -8.17 23.86 4.30
N VAL A 86 -9.20 23.09 4.67
CA VAL A 86 -9.49 22.72 6.06
C VAL A 86 -8.31 22.01 6.71
N GLN A 87 -7.68 21.08 5.99
CA GLN A 87 -6.49 20.37 6.48
C GLN A 87 -5.28 21.31 6.62
N SER A 88 -5.07 22.20 5.65
CA SER A 88 -3.90 23.07 5.65
C SER A 88 -3.98 24.20 6.67
N ILE A 89 -5.20 24.59 7.08
CA ILE A 89 -5.44 25.76 7.93
C ILE A 89 -5.99 25.32 9.28
N GLU A 90 -7.23 24.82 9.33
CA GLU A 90 -7.92 24.46 10.55
C GLU A 90 -7.20 23.32 11.29
N PHE A 91 -6.89 22.21 10.61
CA PHE A 91 -6.27 21.04 11.24
C PHE A 91 -4.87 21.38 11.77
N TYR A 92 -4.07 22.09 10.99
CA TYR A 92 -2.75 22.55 11.42
C TYR A 92 -2.85 23.46 12.65
N THR A 93 -3.75 24.44 12.63
CA THR A 93 -3.95 25.38 13.74
C THR A 93 -4.42 24.68 15.02
N VAL A 94 -5.36 23.73 14.89
CA VAL A 94 -5.84 22.92 16.03
C VAL A 94 -4.72 22.06 16.59
N THR A 95 -3.93 21.41 15.73
CA THR A 95 -2.81 20.56 16.15
C THR A 95 -1.75 21.38 16.90
N GLU A 96 -1.41 22.58 16.42
CA GLU A 96 -0.49 23.48 17.13
C GLU A 96 -1.05 23.89 18.50
N ALA A 97 -2.34 24.20 18.59
CA ALA A 97 -3.00 24.54 19.84
C ALA A 97 -2.96 23.37 20.83
N ILE A 98 -3.32 22.16 20.39
CA ILE A 98 -3.24 20.93 21.18
C ILE A 98 -1.79 20.70 21.65
N GLN A 99 -0.83 20.68 20.74
CA GLN A 99 0.59 20.45 21.05
C GLN A 99 1.15 21.45 22.07
N SER A 100 0.68 22.69 22.04
CA SER A 100 1.12 23.74 22.97
C SER A 100 0.51 23.63 24.38
N ILE A 101 -0.63 22.94 24.53
CA ILE A 101 -1.39 22.83 25.78
C ILE A 101 -1.18 21.46 26.42
N TYR A 102 -1.33 20.41 25.64
CA TYR A 102 -1.24 19.01 26.06
C TYR A 102 0.17 18.44 25.90
N GLY A 103 0.94 18.95 24.94
CA GLY A 103 2.18 18.29 24.55
C GLY A 103 1.85 17.10 23.67
N ASP A 104 2.16 15.90 24.16
CA ASP A 104 1.68 14.67 23.53
C ASP A 104 0.20 14.49 23.88
N PHE A 105 -0.65 14.36 22.87
CA PHE A 105 -2.11 14.27 23.03
C PHE A 105 -2.61 12.83 23.11
N HIS A 106 -1.71 11.87 22.90
CA HIS A 106 -2.01 10.46 22.71
C HIS A 106 -2.77 9.82 23.87
N ASP A 107 -2.42 10.18 25.11
CA ASP A 107 -3.10 9.71 26.33
C ASP A 107 -4.40 10.48 26.66
N ASP A 108 -4.58 11.67 26.08
CA ASP A 108 -5.61 12.63 26.49
C ASP A 108 -6.87 12.57 25.61
N GLY A 109 -6.75 12.09 24.37
CA GLY A 109 -7.88 12.10 23.44
C GLY A 109 -7.60 11.48 22.07
N ILE A 110 -8.50 11.80 21.14
CA ILE A 110 -8.45 11.42 19.73
C ILE A 110 -8.58 12.66 18.84
N LEU A 111 -7.91 12.65 17.70
CA LEU A 111 -7.94 13.71 16.70
C LEU A 111 -8.09 13.12 15.30
N TYR A 112 -9.09 13.53 14.55
CA TYR A 112 -9.29 13.07 13.17
C TYR A 112 -9.97 14.12 12.29
N LEU A 113 -10.04 13.82 11.00
CA LEU A 113 -10.64 14.64 9.97
C LEU A 113 -11.87 13.92 9.38
N LYS A 114 -12.92 14.69 9.11
CA LYS A 114 -14.00 14.29 8.21
C LYS A 114 -13.97 15.18 6.98
N ASN A 115 -13.94 14.55 5.81
CA ASN A 115 -13.83 15.23 4.52
C ASN A 115 -15.19 15.25 3.80
N SER A 116 -15.49 16.36 3.16
CA SER A 116 -16.68 16.54 2.33
C SER A 116 -16.64 15.63 1.11
N ALA A 117 -15.45 15.45 0.51
CA ALA A 117 -15.21 14.56 -0.62
C ALA A 117 -15.46 13.08 -0.28
N ASP A 118 -15.40 12.72 1.00
CA ASP A 118 -15.74 11.38 1.51
C ASP A 118 -17.22 11.27 1.92
N GLY A 119 -18.04 12.30 1.65
CA GLY A 119 -19.48 12.30 1.89
C GLY A 119 -19.90 12.64 3.33
N ALA A 120 -19.02 13.22 4.14
CA ALA A 120 -19.35 13.60 5.52
C ALA A 120 -20.42 14.71 5.58
N GLU A 121 -21.41 14.56 6.46
CA GLU A 121 -22.43 15.59 6.70
C GLU A 121 -21.83 16.81 7.42
N GLU A 122 -20.91 16.56 8.36
CA GLU A 122 -20.21 17.57 9.14
C GLU A 122 -18.68 17.46 8.94
N PRO A 123 -18.15 17.98 7.83
CA PRO A 123 -16.71 17.99 7.58
C PRO A 123 -15.98 18.89 8.58
N GLY A 124 -14.70 18.61 8.81
CA GLY A 124 -13.88 19.40 9.71
C GLY A 124 -12.89 18.58 10.54
N VAL A 125 -12.33 19.27 11.51
CA VAL A 125 -11.40 18.77 12.53
C VAL A 125 -12.18 18.37 13.76
N TRP A 126 -12.07 17.10 14.13
CA TRP A 126 -12.77 16.50 15.26
C TRP A 126 -11.78 16.20 16.37
N VAL A 127 -11.99 16.81 17.54
CA VAL A 127 -11.15 16.66 18.74
C VAL A 127 -11.99 16.08 19.87
N GLY A 128 -11.73 14.82 20.19
CA GLY A 128 -12.34 14.12 21.31
C GLY A 128 -11.41 14.11 22.50
N ILE A 129 -11.85 14.55 23.68
CA ILE A 129 -11.04 14.55 24.91
C ILE A 129 -11.65 13.56 25.90
N LYS A 130 -10.88 12.57 26.36
CA LYS A 130 -11.39 11.46 27.19
C LYS A 130 -11.86 11.91 28.57
N ASN A 131 -11.16 12.89 29.15
CA ASN A 131 -11.47 13.47 30.45
C ASN A 131 -11.22 14.98 30.41
N PRO A 132 -12.18 15.78 29.91
CA PRO A 132 -11.98 17.22 29.81
C PRO A 132 -11.68 17.84 31.18
N ASP A 133 -10.56 18.57 31.25
CA ASP A 133 -10.10 19.30 32.43
C ASP A 133 -9.87 20.79 32.09
N GLU A 134 -9.18 21.54 32.96
CA GLU A 134 -8.88 22.96 32.72
C GLU A 134 -8.09 23.21 31.43
N ARG A 135 -7.36 22.21 30.90
CA ARG A 135 -6.65 22.29 29.62
C ARG A 135 -7.63 22.24 28.45
N ALA A 136 -8.76 21.54 28.56
CA ALA A 136 -9.80 21.50 27.54
C ALA A 136 -10.47 22.88 27.41
N ASP A 137 -10.73 23.54 28.53
CA ASP A 137 -11.24 24.91 28.56
C ASP A 137 -10.24 25.91 27.97
N GLU A 138 -8.93 25.75 28.24
CA GLU A 138 -7.88 26.55 27.63
C GLU A 138 -7.79 26.34 26.12
N LEU A 139 -7.93 25.10 25.64
CA LEU A 139 -7.94 24.79 24.21
C LEU A 139 -9.12 25.48 23.53
N ALA A 140 -10.33 25.32 24.07
CA ALA A 140 -11.53 25.97 23.54
C ALA A 140 -11.38 27.50 23.49
N ARG A 141 -10.87 28.11 24.57
CA ARG A 141 -10.61 29.57 24.61
C ARG A 141 -9.60 30.01 23.57
N ARG A 142 -8.52 29.23 23.36
CA ARG A 142 -7.50 29.55 22.35
C ARG A 142 -8.04 29.44 20.93
N LEU A 143 -8.80 28.39 20.64
CA LEU A 143 -9.41 28.22 19.33
C LEU A 143 -10.48 29.29 19.06
N GLN A 144 -11.25 29.69 20.07
CA GLN A 144 -12.18 30.81 19.95
C GLN A 144 -11.47 32.11 19.59
N VAL A 145 -10.30 32.40 20.19
CA VAL A 145 -9.49 33.58 19.79
C VAL A 145 -9.09 33.52 18.31
N TYR A 146 -8.72 32.35 17.79
CA TYR A 146 -8.39 32.22 16.37
C TYR A 146 -9.60 32.37 15.46
N VAL A 147 -10.78 31.92 15.90
CA VAL A 147 -12.04 32.20 15.21
C VAL A 147 -12.33 33.71 15.22
N ASP A 148 -12.25 34.37 16.38
CA ASP A 148 -12.50 35.81 16.53
C ASP A 148 -11.56 36.66 15.66
N GLU A 149 -10.32 36.21 15.48
CA GLU A 149 -9.31 36.84 14.61
C GLU A 149 -9.51 36.53 13.12
N GLY A 150 -10.42 35.63 12.76
CA GLY A 150 -10.69 35.23 11.37
C GLY A 150 -9.61 34.33 10.76
N LYS A 151 -8.83 33.65 11.61
CA LYS A 151 -7.77 32.72 11.18
C LYS A 151 -8.30 31.33 10.80
N ILE A 152 -9.37 30.89 11.46
CA ILE A 152 -10.03 29.61 11.24
C ILE A 152 -11.56 29.81 11.24
N VAL A 153 -12.30 28.87 10.65
CA VAL A 153 -13.78 28.92 10.62
C VAL A 153 -14.37 27.98 11.67
N ALA A 154 -15.26 28.50 12.52
CA ALA A 154 -15.83 27.76 13.66
C ALA A 154 -16.55 26.46 13.25
N LYS A 155 -17.29 26.47 12.14
CA LYS A 155 -18.09 25.32 11.68
C LYS A 155 -17.28 24.05 11.39
N TYR A 156 -15.97 24.18 11.20
CA TYR A 156 -15.07 23.06 10.92
C TYR A 156 -14.39 22.53 12.19
N ILE A 157 -14.67 23.08 13.37
CA ILE A 157 -14.01 22.69 14.61
C ILE A 157 -15.03 22.04 15.54
N HIS A 158 -14.84 20.75 15.81
CA HIS A 158 -15.77 19.92 16.58
C HIS A 158 -15.09 19.43 17.85
N LEU A 159 -15.54 19.93 19.02
CA LEU A 159 -14.94 19.63 20.32
C LEU A 159 -15.90 18.81 21.18
N PHE A 160 -15.58 17.54 21.43
CA PHE A 160 -16.46 16.60 22.11
C PHE A 160 -15.76 15.78 23.19
N VAL A 161 -16.55 15.20 24.09
CA VAL A 161 -16.07 14.27 25.11
C VAL A 161 -15.95 12.90 24.46
N SER A 162 -14.72 12.38 24.39
CA SER A 162 -14.49 11.01 23.90
C SER A 162 -14.57 10.01 25.04
N GLU A 163 -14.93 8.77 24.73
CA GLU A 163 -14.87 7.67 25.72
C GLU A 163 -13.46 7.07 25.85
N TYR A 164 -12.56 7.42 24.93
CA TYR A 164 -11.24 6.83 24.80
C TYR A 164 -10.23 7.82 24.20
N SER A 165 -8.98 7.40 24.15
CA SER A 165 -7.83 8.10 23.59
C SER A 165 -7.15 7.26 22.53
N ASP A 166 -6.21 7.84 21.80
CA ASP A 166 -5.35 7.07 20.89
C ASP A 166 -4.54 6.00 21.64
N GLN A 167 -4.14 6.24 22.90
CA GLN A 167 -3.51 5.23 23.74
C GLN A 167 -4.42 4.03 24.01
N ASP A 168 -5.70 4.26 24.29
CA ASP A 168 -6.64 3.14 24.50
C ASP A 168 -6.85 2.31 23.23
N ASN A 169 -6.81 2.96 22.06
CA ASN A 169 -6.89 2.26 20.77
C ASN A 169 -5.63 1.44 20.51
N GLN A 170 -4.44 1.97 20.81
CA GLN A 170 -3.19 1.23 20.71
C GLN A 170 -3.12 0.05 21.68
N ASP A 171 -3.57 0.24 22.92
CA ASP A 171 -3.65 -0.84 23.91
C ASP A 171 -4.60 -1.94 23.44
N LEU A 172 -5.76 -1.57 22.85
CA LEU A 172 -6.68 -2.54 22.27
C LEU A 172 -6.05 -3.30 21.08
N MET A 173 -5.39 -2.60 20.16
CA MET A 173 -4.64 -3.24 19.06
C MET A 173 -3.60 -4.23 19.58
N TYR A 174 -2.89 -3.87 20.64
CA TYR A 174 -1.87 -4.72 21.27
C TYR A 174 -2.48 -5.99 21.89
N GLU A 175 -3.61 -5.88 22.59
CA GLU A 175 -4.31 -7.03 23.15
C GLU A 175 -4.88 -7.96 22.07
N VAL A 176 -5.41 -7.40 20.97
CA VAL A 176 -5.85 -8.18 19.80
C VAL A 176 -4.65 -8.91 19.17
N SER A 177 -3.53 -8.21 18.99
CA SER A 177 -2.28 -8.80 18.47
C SER A 177 -1.77 -9.96 19.32
N LYS A 178 -1.80 -9.82 20.65
CA LYS A 178 -1.48 -10.92 21.57
C LYS A 178 -2.42 -12.11 21.42
N ALA A 179 -3.71 -11.88 21.20
CA ALA A 179 -4.70 -12.94 21.04
C ALA A 179 -4.51 -13.71 19.72
N ILE A 180 -4.13 -13.02 18.64
CA ILE A 180 -3.89 -13.59 17.31
C ILE A 180 -2.54 -14.30 17.23
N LYS A 181 -1.50 -13.79 17.90
CA LYS A 181 -0.14 -14.31 17.80
C LYS A 181 -0.03 -15.84 17.96
N PRO A 182 -0.65 -16.51 18.95
CA PRO A 182 -0.61 -17.97 19.06
C PRO A 182 -1.28 -18.70 17.88
N MET A 183 -2.30 -18.10 17.26
CA MET A 183 -2.97 -18.67 16.09
C MET A 183 -2.06 -18.61 14.86
N ARG A 184 -1.37 -17.48 14.69
CA ARG A 184 -0.35 -17.29 13.65
C ARG A 184 0.84 -18.22 13.86
N ASP A 185 1.41 -18.23 15.06
CA ASP A 185 2.61 -19.01 15.38
C ASP A 185 2.35 -20.54 15.31
N ALA A 186 1.07 -20.97 15.29
CA ALA A 186 0.68 -22.35 15.06
C ALA A 186 0.58 -22.74 13.58
N MET A 187 0.66 -21.77 12.66
CA MET A 187 0.74 -22.05 11.24
C MET A 187 2.05 -22.76 10.90
N PRO A 188 2.06 -23.64 9.88
CA PRO A 188 3.29 -24.31 9.44
C PRO A 188 4.38 -23.33 9.01
N GLU A 189 3.98 -22.22 8.40
CA GLU A 189 4.86 -21.16 7.87
C GLU A 189 4.39 -19.79 8.39
N PRO A 190 4.63 -19.49 9.68
CA PRO A 190 4.06 -18.32 10.35
C PRO A 190 4.59 -16.98 9.81
N ASP A 191 5.73 -16.98 9.13
CA ASP A 191 6.33 -15.79 8.51
C ASP A 191 5.77 -15.51 7.11
N ARG A 192 4.98 -16.43 6.53
CA ARG A 192 4.34 -16.28 5.21
C ARG A 192 2.90 -15.81 5.27
N VAL A 193 2.35 -15.57 6.46
CA VAL A 193 0.96 -15.11 6.57
C VAL A 193 0.88 -13.59 6.66
N ALA A 194 -0.12 -13.04 6.01
CA ALA A 194 -0.49 -11.65 6.16
C ALA A 194 -1.30 -11.47 7.46
N ASN A 195 -0.96 -10.43 8.22
CA ASN A 195 -1.64 -10.08 9.46
C ASN A 195 -1.56 -8.57 9.68
N SER A 196 -2.70 -7.89 9.53
CA SER A 196 -2.87 -6.48 9.84
C SER A 196 -3.93 -6.32 10.92
N ILE A 197 -3.70 -5.39 11.84
CA ILE A 197 -4.62 -5.09 12.95
C ILE A 197 -4.68 -3.58 13.07
N SER A 198 -5.89 -3.03 12.97
CA SER A 198 -6.20 -1.63 13.22
C SER A 198 -7.42 -1.51 14.13
N VAL A 199 -7.55 -0.36 14.77
CA VAL A 199 -8.77 0.05 15.47
C VAL A 199 -9.19 1.36 14.83
N ASP A 200 -10.40 1.38 14.29
CA ASP A 200 -10.96 2.58 13.68
C ASP A 200 -11.13 3.68 14.75
N THR A 201 -10.49 4.84 14.56
CA THR A 201 -10.46 5.90 15.56
C THR A 201 -11.84 6.45 15.89
N ILE A 202 -12.80 6.42 14.95
CA ILE A 202 -14.13 7.00 15.11
C ILE A 202 -15.06 6.01 15.82
N THR A 203 -15.08 4.76 15.37
CA THR A 203 -16.06 3.73 15.78
C THR A 203 -15.52 2.71 16.77
N ARG A 204 -14.19 2.64 16.96
CA ARG A 204 -13.47 1.54 17.64
C ARG A 204 -13.74 0.15 17.09
N THR A 205 -14.17 0.07 15.84
CA THR A 205 -14.22 -1.23 15.15
C THR A 205 -12.80 -1.78 15.06
N ILE A 206 -12.63 -3.02 15.52
CA ILE A 206 -11.37 -3.75 15.37
C ILE A 206 -11.36 -4.32 13.95
N GLU A 207 -10.38 -3.94 13.16
CA GLU A 207 -10.17 -4.45 11.81
C GLU A 207 -9.00 -5.42 11.80
N ILE A 208 -9.22 -6.63 11.30
CA ILE A 208 -8.21 -7.69 11.21
C ILE A 208 -8.11 -8.14 9.76
N GLY A 209 -7.06 -7.72 9.08
CA GLY A 209 -6.67 -8.29 7.79
C GLY A 209 -5.86 -9.56 8.00
N HIS A 210 -6.25 -10.64 7.33
CA HIS A 210 -5.60 -11.94 7.51
C HIS A 210 -5.71 -12.82 6.27
N ASP A 211 -4.88 -13.85 6.23
CA ASP A 211 -4.92 -14.85 5.17
C ASP A 211 -4.75 -16.29 5.72
N PHE A 212 -4.95 -16.45 7.03
CA PHE A 212 -4.71 -17.69 7.77
C PHE A 212 -5.75 -18.03 8.85
N LEU A 213 -6.54 -17.06 9.32
CA LEU A 213 -7.54 -17.29 10.37
C LEU A 213 -8.71 -18.15 9.84
N THR A 214 -9.05 -19.19 10.60
CA THR A 214 -10.23 -20.02 10.32
C THR A 214 -11.51 -19.39 10.87
N GLU A 215 -12.68 -19.84 10.40
CA GLU A 215 -13.97 -19.39 10.93
C GLU A 215 -14.11 -19.60 12.45
N GLU A 216 -13.55 -20.70 12.97
CA GLU A 216 -13.56 -20.99 14.41
C GLU A 216 -12.69 -20.01 15.19
N GLN A 217 -11.50 -19.69 14.67
CA GLN A 217 -10.60 -18.69 15.25
C GLN A 217 -11.22 -17.28 15.23
N MET A 218 -11.82 -16.89 14.11
CA MET A 218 -12.55 -15.63 13.99
C MET A 218 -13.70 -15.55 15.01
N LYS A 219 -14.48 -16.62 15.16
CA LYS A 219 -15.55 -16.70 16.18
C LYS A 219 -15.00 -16.59 17.61
N LYS A 220 -13.85 -17.22 17.88
CA LYS A 220 -13.18 -17.13 19.18
C LYS A 220 -12.77 -15.68 19.49
N LEU A 221 -12.20 -14.97 18.51
CA LEU A 221 -11.83 -13.56 18.65
C LEU A 221 -13.06 -12.68 18.90
N LYS A 222 -14.14 -12.86 18.11
CA LYS A 222 -15.43 -12.16 18.34
C LYS A 222 -15.99 -12.38 19.74
N ASN A 223 -15.86 -13.59 20.28
CA ASN A 223 -16.30 -13.88 21.65
C ASN A 223 -15.38 -13.27 22.71
N GLN A 224 -14.07 -13.19 22.45
CA GLN A 224 -13.09 -12.64 23.39
C GLN A 224 -13.19 -11.10 23.49
N PHE A 225 -13.45 -10.42 22.36
CA PHE A 225 -13.61 -8.97 22.28
C PHE A 225 -15.08 -8.61 21.98
N ASN A 226 -16.02 -9.23 22.70
CA ASN A 226 -17.46 -9.11 22.43
C ASN A 226 -18.06 -7.73 22.73
N GLU A 227 -17.31 -6.85 23.38
CA GLU A 227 -17.65 -5.44 23.61
C GLU A 227 -17.37 -4.58 22.38
N TYR A 228 -16.66 -5.11 21.38
CA TYR A 228 -16.26 -4.39 20.17
C TYR A 228 -16.85 -5.04 18.92
N GLU A 229 -17.15 -4.23 17.92
CA GLU A 229 -17.34 -4.73 16.56
C GLU A 229 -15.99 -5.20 16.00
N ILE A 230 -16.00 -6.32 15.28
CA ILE A 230 -14.80 -6.86 14.63
C ILE A 230 -15.08 -7.14 13.16
N ALA A 231 -14.36 -6.43 12.29
CA ALA A 231 -14.33 -6.66 10.86
C ALA A 231 -13.12 -7.52 10.48
N PHE A 232 -13.37 -8.62 9.76
CA PHE A 232 -12.32 -9.47 9.21
C PHE A 232 -12.23 -9.24 7.72
N VAL A 233 -11.01 -9.01 7.21
CA VAL A 233 -10.73 -8.84 5.79
C VAL A 233 -9.77 -9.95 5.38
N GLN A 234 -10.18 -10.78 4.41
CA GLN A 234 -9.27 -11.77 3.85
C GLN A 234 -8.31 -11.08 2.87
N GLU A 235 -7.02 -11.09 3.17
CA GLU A 235 -5.97 -10.57 2.30
C GLU A 235 -5.53 -11.64 1.30
N GLY A 236 -6.04 -11.55 0.07
CA GLY A 236 -5.72 -12.53 -0.98
C GLY A 236 -6.34 -13.91 -0.73
N ARG A 237 -5.70 -14.96 -1.24
CA ARG A 237 -6.06 -16.36 -0.97
C ARG A 237 -5.68 -16.75 0.45
N MET A 238 -6.15 -17.89 0.95
CA MET A 238 -5.69 -18.45 2.24
C MET A 238 -4.33 -19.14 2.08
N LEU A 239 -3.48 -19.11 3.11
CA LEU A 239 -2.16 -19.76 3.03
C LEU A 239 -2.38 -21.27 2.86
N PRO A 240 -1.73 -21.92 1.88
CA PRO A 240 -1.93 -23.34 1.66
C PRO A 240 -1.52 -24.13 2.89
N LEU A 241 -2.31 -25.15 3.22
CA LEU A 241 -1.99 -26.06 4.31
C LEU A 241 -0.86 -27.02 3.90
N PRO A 242 -0.21 -27.72 4.84
CA PRO A 242 0.85 -28.66 4.51
C PRO A 242 0.39 -29.71 3.50
N GLY A 243 1.06 -29.76 2.36
CA GLY A 243 0.76 -30.69 1.26
C GLY A 243 -0.19 -30.14 0.20
N GLU A 244 -0.75 -28.94 0.39
CA GLU A 244 -1.42 -28.19 -0.68
C GLU A 244 -0.37 -27.45 -1.52
N PRO A 245 -0.56 -27.36 -2.86
CA PRO A 245 0.38 -26.66 -3.72
C PRO A 245 0.30 -25.15 -3.50
N ASP A 246 1.46 -24.50 -3.41
CA ASP A 246 1.63 -23.05 -3.45
C ASP A 246 2.14 -22.55 -4.81
N VAL A 247 2.31 -23.48 -5.76
CA VAL A 247 2.60 -23.19 -7.17
C VAL A 247 1.55 -23.84 -8.05
N GLU A 248 0.93 -23.04 -8.92
CA GLU A 248 -0.05 -23.49 -9.90
C GLU A 248 0.60 -23.48 -11.28
N TYR A 249 0.54 -24.61 -11.96
CA TYR A 249 0.96 -24.74 -13.36
C TYR A 249 -0.26 -24.69 -14.27
N PRO A 250 -0.12 -24.15 -15.49
CA PRO A 250 -1.22 -24.10 -16.44
C PRO A 250 -1.52 -25.51 -16.97
N ASP A 251 -2.79 -25.78 -17.27
CA ASP A 251 -3.21 -27.06 -17.86
C ASP A 251 -2.50 -27.32 -19.21
N GLU A 252 -2.36 -26.26 -20.02
CA GLU A 252 -1.56 -26.26 -21.25
C GLU A 252 -0.24 -25.50 -20.99
N PRO A 253 0.92 -26.20 -20.91
CA PRO A 253 2.19 -25.56 -20.55
C PRO A 253 2.77 -24.66 -21.63
N VAL A 254 2.24 -24.74 -22.85
CA VAL A 254 2.75 -24.04 -24.02
C VAL A 254 1.59 -23.42 -24.78
N THR A 255 1.80 -22.20 -25.28
CA THR A 255 0.85 -21.48 -26.13
C THR A 255 1.56 -20.90 -27.36
N ASN A 256 0.85 -20.79 -28.49
CA ASN A 256 1.32 -20.04 -29.65
C ASN A 256 0.85 -18.57 -29.63
N GLU A 257 0.14 -18.16 -28.58
CA GLU A 257 -0.28 -16.78 -28.36
C GLU A 257 0.73 -16.05 -27.49
N ARG A 258 1.29 -14.97 -28.02
CA ARG A 258 2.21 -14.14 -27.25
C ARG A 258 1.41 -13.28 -26.26
N THR A 259 1.75 -13.38 -24.99
CA THR A 259 1.32 -12.44 -23.95
C THR A 259 2.49 -11.56 -23.50
N ASN A 260 2.21 -10.48 -22.77
CA ASN A 260 3.19 -9.74 -21.98
C ASN A 260 2.81 -9.76 -20.49
N GLU A 261 1.83 -10.58 -20.11
CA GLU A 261 1.37 -10.72 -18.74
C GLU A 261 2.44 -11.34 -17.83
N GLY A 262 2.38 -10.98 -16.55
CA GLY A 262 3.21 -11.55 -15.51
C GLY A 262 4.61 -10.96 -15.44
N SER A 263 5.50 -11.73 -14.83
CA SER A 263 6.89 -11.37 -14.56
C SER A 263 7.79 -12.58 -14.79
N TRP A 264 9.05 -12.33 -15.08
CA TRP A 264 10.06 -13.35 -15.30
C TRP A 264 10.71 -13.80 -14.00
N VAL A 265 10.86 -15.11 -13.84
CA VAL A 265 11.75 -15.71 -12.86
C VAL A 265 13.18 -15.57 -13.38
N MET A 266 13.92 -14.60 -12.85
CA MET A 266 15.27 -14.25 -13.30
C MET A 266 16.36 -14.99 -12.52
N ASP A 267 16.07 -15.33 -11.27
CA ASP A 267 16.96 -16.11 -10.40
C ASP A 267 16.12 -16.93 -9.41
N VAL A 268 16.63 -18.10 -9.01
CA VAL A 268 15.99 -19.00 -8.05
C VAL A 268 17.06 -19.63 -7.16
N SER A 269 16.82 -19.61 -5.85
CA SER A 269 17.61 -20.32 -4.85
C SER A 269 16.71 -21.29 -4.06
N ALA A 270 17.28 -21.98 -3.06
CA ALA A 270 16.55 -22.90 -2.19
C ALA A 270 15.22 -22.32 -1.67
N ASP A 271 15.23 -21.10 -1.14
CA ASP A 271 14.07 -20.49 -0.48
C ASP A 271 13.76 -19.07 -0.98
N SER A 272 14.26 -18.71 -2.16
CA SER A 272 14.01 -17.38 -2.73
C SER A 272 13.97 -17.38 -4.25
N MET A 273 13.37 -16.32 -4.79
CA MET A 273 13.34 -16.06 -6.23
C MET A 273 13.44 -14.56 -6.52
N LEU A 274 14.12 -14.20 -7.61
CA LEU A 274 14.07 -12.86 -8.19
C LEU A 274 13.03 -12.83 -9.29
N ILE A 275 12.07 -11.91 -9.14
CA ILE A 275 10.98 -11.70 -10.09
C ILE A 275 11.12 -10.32 -10.71
N VAL A 276 11.15 -10.24 -12.04
CA VAL A 276 11.26 -8.99 -12.78
C VAL A 276 10.08 -8.84 -13.74
N SER A 277 9.39 -7.70 -13.72
CA SER A 277 8.22 -7.45 -14.56
C SER A 277 8.50 -7.71 -16.04
N ALA A 278 7.55 -8.31 -16.75
CA ALA A 278 7.69 -8.56 -18.19
C ALA A 278 7.47 -7.28 -19.03
N VAL A 279 6.91 -6.24 -18.42
CA VAL A 279 6.59 -4.94 -19.05
C VAL A 279 7.20 -3.82 -18.24
N SER A 280 7.83 -2.86 -18.93
CA SER A 280 8.33 -1.63 -18.32
C SER A 280 7.22 -0.63 -18.04
N LYS A 281 7.40 0.19 -17.02
CA LYS A 281 6.59 1.39 -16.74
C LYS A 281 7.38 2.64 -17.14
N ASP A 282 6.67 3.65 -17.62
CA ASP A 282 7.22 4.97 -17.93
C ASP A 282 6.88 5.92 -16.78
N PHE A 283 7.92 6.39 -16.08
CA PHE A 283 7.82 7.37 -14.99
C PHE A 283 8.37 8.74 -15.39
N SER A 284 8.66 8.98 -16.67
CA SER A 284 9.29 10.21 -17.15
C SER A 284 8.46 11.48 -16.89
N GLU A 285 7.13 11.35 -16.83
CA GLU A 285 6.22 12.46 -16.50
C GLU A 285 6.48 13.06 -15.12
N ASN A 286 6.98 12.26 -14.17
CA ASN A 286 7.30 12.69 -12.81
C ASN A 286 8.82 12.78 -12.56
N GLY A 287 9.62 12.86 -13.63
CA GLY A 287 11.08 12.95 -13.56
C GLY A 287 11.78 11.63 -13.22
N GLY A 288 11.07 10.49 -13.30
CA GLY A 288 11.63 9.14 -13.18
C GLY A 288 12.10 8.56 -14.52
N ASP A 289 12.44 7.27 -14.53
CA ASP A 289 12.93 6.57 -15.72
C ASP A 289 11.80 6.26 -16.71
N SER A 290 12.07 6.42 -18.01
CA SER A 290 11.10 6.12 -19.07
C SER A 290 10.90 4.63 -19.34
N GLU A 291 11.80 3.78 -18.83
CA GLU A 291 11.77 2.34 -19.01
C GLU A 291 12.16 1.61 -17.71
N TYR A 292 11.26 1.63 -16.74
CA TYR A 292 11.48 1.00 -15.44
C TYR A 292 10.86 -0.40 -15.38
N TYR A 293 11.65 -1.41 -15.02
CA TYR A 293 11.16 -2.76 -14.74
C TYR A 293 11.06 -2.97 -13.24
N GLY A 294 9.86 -3.29 -12.75
CA GLY A 294 9.68 -3.68 -11.36
C GLY A 294 10.45 -4.96 -11.06
N ALA A 295 11.28 -4.96 -10.01
CA ALA A 295 12.02 -6.13 -9.57
C ALA A 295 11.74 -6.39 -8.10
N THR A 296 11.56 -7.65 -7.70
CA THR A 296 11.33 -8.03 -6.31
C THR A 296 12.00 -9.36 -5.99
N TYR A 297 12.77 -9.38 -4.92
CA TYR A 297 13.23 -10.62 -4.28
C TYR A 297 12.15 -11.11 -3.33
N PHE A 298 11.61 -12.30 -3.62
CA PHE A 298 10.65 -12.96 -2.77
C PHE A 298 11.31 -14.07 -1.97
N SER A 299 11.04 -14.11 -0.66
CA SER A 299 11.17 -15.32 0.14
C SER A 299 10.05 -16.28 -0.24
N PHE A 300 10.39 -17.49 -0.67
CA PHE A 300 9.45 -18.52 -1.12
C PHE A 300 10.04 -19.93 -0.87
N PRO A 301 9.52 -20.70 0.10
CA PRO A 301 10.16 -21.95 0.50
C PRO A 301 10.20 -23.02 -0.57
N ASN A 302 11.35 -23.69 -0.69
CA ASN A 302 11.64 -24.70 -1.72
C ASN A 302 11.45 -24.16 -3.15
N ALA A 303 11.80 -22.90 -3.41
CA ALA A 303 11.61 -22.26 -4.71
C ALA A 303 12.35 -23.02 -5.82
N GLU A 304 13.59 -23.47 -5.61
CA GLU A 304 14.37 -24.22 -6.62
C GLU A 304 13.78 -25.58 -6.99
N GLU A 305 12.99 -26.19 -6.10
CA GLU A 305 12.30 -27.44 -6.37
C GLU A 305 11.00 -27.23 -7.16
N LYS A 306 10.41 -26.04 -7.05
CA LYS A 306 9.07 -25.72 -7.55
C LYS A 306 9.06 -24.82 -8.79
N LEU A 307 10.15 -24.10 -9.07
CA LEU A 307 10.23 -23.09 -10.11
C LEU A 307 11.52 -23.22 -10.91
N LYS A 308 11.52 -22.65 -12.11
CA LYS A 308 12.68 -22.62 -12.99
C LYS A 308 12.94 -21.21 -13.49
N ILE A 309 14.21 -20.86 -13.61
CA ILE A 309 14.65 -19.64 -14.29
C ILE A 309 14.08 -19.61 -15.70
N GLY A 310 13.61 -18.43 -16.12
CA GLY A 310 12.98 -18.16 -17.41
C GLY A 310 11.47 -18.33 -17.42
N GLN A 311 10.85 -18.87 -16.36
CA GLN A 311 9.39 -18.99 -16.30
C GLN A 311 8.72 -17.62 -16.23
N ARG A 312 7.54 -17.51 -16.86
CA ARG A 312 6.63 -16.40 -16.59
C ARG A 312 5.69 -16.77 -15.47
N VAL A 313 5.52 -15.85 -14.53
CA VAL A 313 4.72 -16.07 -13.33
C VAL A 313 3.89 -14.84 -12.95
N ILE A 314 2.79 -15.09 -12.27
CA ILE A 314 2.08 -14.12 -11.44
C ILE A 314 2.38 -14.49 -9.98
N VAL A 315 2.87 -13.53 -9.20
CA VAL A 315 3.19 -13.75 -7.79
C VAL A 315 2.20 -13.01 -6.93
N GLU A 316 1.59 -13.75 -6.00
CA GLU A 316 0.79 -13.18 -4.93
C GLU A 316 1.68 -12.98 -3.71
N ALA A 317 1.93 -11.73 -3.36
CA ALA A 317 2.73 -11.38 -2.20
C ALA A 317 1.98 -11.68 -0.89
N SER A 318 2.74 -11.94 0.17
CA SER A 318 2.24 -11.97 1.54
C SER A 318 2.82 -10.79 2.32
N GLY A 319 1.93 -9.93 2.82
CA GLY A 319 2.32 -8.74 3.56
C GLY A 319 2.98 -7.65 2.69
N PRO A 320 3.67 -6.69 3.33
CA PRO A 320 4.25 -5.55 2.62
C PRO A 320 5.50 -5.93 1.82
N ILE A 321 5.73 -5.21 0.72
CA ILE A 321 7.00 -5.22 -0.02
C ILE A 321 7.81 -4.02 0.46
N MET A 322 9.04 -4.27 0.90
CA MET A 322 9.96 -3.21 1.35
C MET A 322 10.35 -2.31 0.18
N GLU A 323 10.37 -1.01 0.45
CA GLU A 323 10.79 0.04 -0.49
C GLU A 323 12.31 0.00 -0.72
N SER A 324 12.74 -0.87 -1.63
CA SER A 324 14.11 -0.99 -2.11
C SER A 324 14.12 -1.37 -3.60
N TYR A 325 15.29 -1.33 -4.24
CA TYR A 325 15.46 -1.89 -5.59
C TYR A 325 16.57 -2.95 -5.64
N PRO A 326 16.24 -4.23 -5.94
CA PRO A 326 14.89 -4.80 -6.00
C PRO A 326 14.11 -4.61 -4.70
N GLY A 327 12.78 -4.62 -4.80
CA GLY A 327 11.92 -4.72 -3.62
C GLY A 327 12.18 -6.03 -2.89
N GLN A 328 11.82 -6.11 -1.61
CA GLN A 328 11.94 -7.33 -0.81
C GLN A 328 10.60 -7.69 -0.20
N GLY A 329 10.17 -8.93 -0.36
CA GLY A 329 8.89 -9.40 0.18
C GLY A 329 8.85 -10.90 0.36
N SER A 330 7.68 -11.41 0.74
CA SER A 330 7.41 -12.84 0.82
C SER A 330 6.34 -13.20 -0.22
N ALA A 331 6.48 -14.35 -0.87
CA ALA A 331 5.46 -14.85 -1.78
C ALA A 331 4.58 -15.89 -1.09
N LYS A 332 3.28 -15.79 -1.37
CA LYS A 332 2.27 -16.70 -0.89
C LYS A 332 1.97 -17.78 -1.93
N PHE A 333 1.68 -17.35 -3.15
CA PHE A 333 1.40 -18.22 -4.28
C PHE A 333 2.14 -17.75 -5.53
N VAL A 334 2.45 -18.71 -6.39
CA VAL A 334 3.04 -18.44 -7.71
C VAL A 334 2.22 -19.18 -8.76
N THR A 335 1.63 -18.44 -9.70
CA THR A 335 0.94 -19.03 -10.85
C THR A 335 1.86 -18.94 -12.05
N VAL A 336 2.32 -20.09 -12.55
CA VAL A 336 3.13 -20.18 -13.77
C VAL A 336 2.21 -19.98 -14.99
N LEU A 337 2.64 -19.15 -15.92
CA LEU A 337 1.91 -18.89 -17.17
C LEU A 337 2.38 -19.83 -18.28
N PRO A 338 1.52 -20.16 -19.28
CA PRO A 338 1.94 -20.92 -20.45
C PRO A 338 3.12 -20.26 -21.18
N ALA A 339 4.12 -21.06 -21.53
CA ALA A 339 5.29 -20.56 -22.24
C ALA A 339 4.96 -20.36 -23.72
N TYR A 340 5.30 -19.20 -24.27
CA TYR A 340 5.12 -18.91 -25.69
C TYR A 340 6.09 -19.74 -26.53
N GLN A 341 5.53 -20.45 -27.52
CA GLN A 341 6.27 -21.16 -28.56
C GLN A 341 5.64 -20.84 -29.92
N PRO A 342 6.25 -19.95 -30.73
CA PRO A 342 5.75 -19.62 -32.05
C PRO A 342 5.82 -20.80 -33.01
N ASP A 343 4.97 -20.79 -34.04
CA ASP A 343 4.92 -21.82 -35.07
C ASP A 343 6.28 -22.01 -35.77
N GLY A 344 6.88 -23.18 -35.56
CA GLY A 344 8.15 -23.57 -36.16
C GLY A 344 9.37 -23.33 -35.27
N ALA A 345 9.18 -22.85 -34.03
CA ALA A 345 10.22 -22.89 -33.01
C ALA A 345 10.26 -24.27 -32.32
N GLU A 346 11.47 -24.77 -32.06
CA GLU A 346 11.73 -25.96 -31.24
C GLU A 346 11.77 -25.60 -29.75
N LEU A 347 12.22 -24.38 -29.38
CA LEU A 347 12.25 -23.91 -28.00
C LEU A 347 11.06 -23.03 -27.64
N THR A 348 10.68 -23.08 -26.38
CA THR A 348 9.81 -22.11 -25.72
C THR A 348 10.59 -20.86 -25.32
N GLU A 349 9.90 -19.73 -25.13
CA GLU A 349 10.53 -18.51 -24.63
C GLU A 349 11.21 -18.70 -23.25
N GLU A 350 10.67 -19.57 -22.38
CA GLU A 350 11.23 -19.88 -21.06
C GLU A 350 12.63 -20.47 -21.20
N GLU A 351 12.78 -21.44 -22.11
CA GLU A 351 14.06 -22.09 -22.39
C GLU A 351 15.04 -21.12 -23.05
N VAL A 352 14.54 -20.25 -23.91
CA VAL A 352 15.34 -19.20 -24.57
C VAL A 352 15.86 -18.20 -23.55
N VAL A 353 15.01 -17.71 -22.64
CA VAL A 353 15.41 -16.80 -21.55
C VAL A 353 16.46 -17.46 -20.65
N ARG A 354 16.22 -18.71 -20.23
CA ARG A 354 17.19 -19.47 -19.42
C ARG A 354 18.55 -19.58 -20.10
N LYS A 355 18.58 -20.00 -21.37
CA LYS A 355 19.82 -20.09 -22.16
C LYS A 355 20.48 -18.72 -22.35
N ALA A 356 19.69 -17.67 -22.52
CA ALA A 356 20.21 -16.32 -22.68
C ALA A 356 20.87 -15.81 -21.38
N LEU A 357 20.25 -16.05 -20.22
CA LEU A 357 20.82 -15.75 -18.91
C LEU A 357 22.10 -16.55 -18.63
N GLU A 358 22.11 -17.84 -18.95
CA GLU A 358 23.32 -18.67 -18.83
C GLU A 358 24.48 -18.15 -19.70
N LYS A 359 24.19 -17.71 -20.93
CA LYS A 359 25.19 -17.08 -21.82
C LYS A 359 25.61 -15.69 -21.35
N ARG A 360 24.69 -14.92 -20.76
CA ARG A 360 24.92 -13.58 -20.22
C ARG A 360 25.86 -13.63 -19.01
N GLY A 361 25.69 -14.65 -18.16
CA GLY A 361 26.39 -14.76 -16.88
C GLY A 361 25.90 -13.74 -15.86
N ASP A 362 26.50 -13.76 -14.67
CA ASP A 362 26.22 -12.77 -13.63
C ASP A 362 26.81 -11.40 -14.02
N THR A 363 25.95 -10.40 -14.11
CA THR A 363 26.33 -9.02 -14.45
C THR A 363 26.52 -8.15 -13.22
N GLY A 364 26.11 -8.61 -12.03
CA GLY A 364 26.07 -7.83 -10.79
C GLY A 364 24.97 -6.75 -10.76
N HIS A 365 24.12 -6.68 -11.79
CA HIS A 365 23.02 -5.72 -11.94
C HIS A 365 21.71 -6.44 -12.24
N ILE A 366 20.59 -5.79 -11.92
CA ILE A 366 19.27 -6.32 -12.21
C ILE A 366 18.83 -5.83 -13.58
N GLU A 367 18.53 -6.77 -14.48
CA GLU A 367 18.21 -6.46 -15.87
C GLU A 367 16.73 -6.78 -16.15
N GLY A 368 16.07 -5.89 -16.90
CA GLY A 368 14.78 -6.15 -17.53
C GLY A 368 14.96 -6.90 -18.85
N ILE A 369 13.92 -7.63 -19.27
CA ILE A 369 13.86 -8.23 -20.61
C ILE A 369 12.92 -7.38 -21.47
N ARG A 370 13.50 -6.58 -22.37
CA ARG A 370 12.74 -5.70 -23.27
C ARG A 370 12.01 -6.50 -24.35
N HIS A 371 12.73 -7.39 -25.01
CA HIS A 371 12.21 -8.16 -26.13
C HIS A 371 12.74 -9.60 -26.15
N ILE A 372 11.85 -10.50 -26.58
CA ILE A 372 12.17 -11.86 -27.00
C ILE A 372 11.57 -12.02 -28.39
N LEU A 373 12.40 -12.27 -29.40
CA LEU A 373 11.99 -12.33 -30.80
C LEU A 373 12.52 -13.60 -31.45
N PHE A 374 11.65 -14.36 -32.11
CA PHE A 374 12.01 -15.52 -32.92
C PHE A 374 12.07 -15.15 -34.40
N ASP A 375 13.19 -15.47 -35.05
CA ASP A 375 13.35 -15.38 -36.50
C ASP A 375 13.26 -16.78 -37.10
N LYS A 376 12.15 -17.02 -37.79
CA LYS A 376 11.86 -18.30 -38.45
C LYS A 376 12.76 -18.60 -39.65
N GLU A 377 13.31 -17.58 -40.31
CA GLU A 377 14.19 -17.78 -41.46
C GLU A 377 15.55 -18.31 -41.04
N THR A 378 16.05 -17.82 -39.90
CA THR A 378 17.38 -18.16 -39.37
C THR A 378 17.33 -19.26 -38.31
N GLY A 379 16.17 -19.50 -37.68
CA GLY A 379 16.06 -20.42 -36.54
C GLY A 379 16.79 -19.89 -35.31
N GLU A 380 16.80 -18.56 -35.14
CA GLU A 380 17.44 -17.88 -34.02
C GLU A 380 16.43 -17.08 -33.20
N TRP A 381 16.64 -17.09 -31.89
CA TRP A 381 15.99 -16.20 -30.94
C TRP A 381 16.93 -15.06 -30.56
N THR A 382 16.39 -13.86 -30.40
CA THR A 382 17.08 -12.70 -29.84
C THR A 382 16.39 -12.28 -28.55
N VAL A 383 17.15 -12.23 -27.46
CA VAL A 383 16.72 -11.70 -26.16
C VAL A 383 17.45 -10.39 -25.91
N THR A 384 16.71 -9.32 -25.63
CA THR A 384 17.26 -7.98 -25.34
C THR A 384 17.15 -7.69 -23.85
N PHE A 385 18.29 -7.64 -23.17
CA PHE A 385 18.41 -7.22 -21.77
C PHE A 385 18.69 -5.73 -21.69
N VAL A 386 18.19 -5.09 -20.64
CA VAL A 386 18.38 -3.66 -20.37
C VAL A 386 18.65 -3.47 -18.89
N ASP A 387 19.59 -2.58 -18.55
CA ASP A 387 19.79 -2.19 -17.16
C ASP A 387 18.55 -1.42 -16.69
N SER A 388 17.96 -1.88 -15.59
CA SER A 388 16.72 -1.34 -15.05
C SER A 388 16.89 -0.05 -14.24
N MET A 389 18.13 0.38 -14.00
CA MET A 389 18.47 1.54 -13.16
C MET A 389 19.13 2.70 -13.92
N GLU A 390 19.29 2.59 -15.23
CA GLU A 390 19.90 3.64 -16.08
C GLU A 390 18.81 4.47 -16.78
N ALA A 391 18.92 5.80 -16.70
CA ALA A 391 17.99 6.73 -17.35
C ALA A 391 17.98 6.60 -18.90
N GLU A 392 19.09 6.15 -19.48
CA GLU A 392 19.18 5.72 -20.88
C GLU A 392 19.75 4.30 -20.91
N PRO A 393 18.91 3.26 -20.79
CA PRO A 393 19.40 1.94 -20.47
C PRO A 393 20.13 1.30 -21.64
N THR A 394 21.36 0.88 -21.39
CA THR A 394 22.18 0.18 -22.39
C THR A 394 21.56 -1.18 -22.68
N ALA A 395 21.12 -1.38 -23.93
CA ALA A 395 20.55 -2.65 -24.37
C ALA A 395 21.66 -3.63 -24.81
N VAL A 396 21.56 -4.88 -24.37
CA VAL A 396 22.41 -5.97 -24.86
C VAL A 396 21.57 -7.11 -25.42
N GLU A 397 21.91 -7.51 -26.64
CA GLU A 397 21.26 -8.61 -27.33
C GLU A 397 22.04 -9.90 -27.14
N ILE A 398 21.34 -10.96 -26.74
CA ILE A 398 21.85 -12.33 -26.70
C ILE A 398 21.11 -13.17 -27.73
N ARG A 399 21.88 -13.83 -28.60
CA ARG A 399 21.33 -14.77 -29.59
C ARG A 399 21.36 -16.21 -29.08
N VAL A 400 20.24 -16.88 -29.23
CA VAL A 400 20.04 -18.28 -28.84
C VAL A 400 19.59 -19.06 -30.08
N SER A 401 20.32 -20.11 -30.43
CA SER A 401 19.88 -21.01 -31.50
C SER A 401 18.69 -21.80 -31.01
N ASP A 402 17.68 -21.92 -31.87
CA ASP A 402 16.45 -22.67 -31.59
C ASP A 402 16.69 -24.19 -31.53
N GLN A 403 17.84 -24.71 -31.96
CA GLN A 403 18.13 -26.14 -31.85
C GLN A 403 18.72 -26.50 -30.47
N GLU A 404 18.34 -27.66 -29.92
CA GLU A 404 19.06 -28.23 -28.79
C GLU A 404 20.51 -28.57 -29.17
N GLU A 405 21.49 -28.07 -28.41
CA GLU A 405 22.86 -28.54 -28.53
C GLU A 405 22.89 -30.04 -28.15
N LYS A 406 23.06 -30.91 -29.15
CA LYS A 406 23.32 -32.33 -28.92
C LYS A 406 24.61 -32.44 -28.09
N LYS A 407 24.47 -32.71 -26.79
CA LYS A 407 25.60 -33.08 -25.92
C LYS A 407 26.32 -34.26 -26.57
N GLN A 408 27.58 -34.05 -26.99
CA GLN A 408 28.47 -35.09 -27.49
C GLN A 408 29.07 -35.91 -26.35
#